data_AF-J3C9G0-F1
#
_entry.id   AF-J3C9G0-F1
#
_cell.length_a   1.000
_cell.length_b   1.000
_cell.length_c   1.000
_cell.angle_alpha   90.00
_cell.angle_beta   90.00
_cell.angle_gamma   90.00
#
_symmetry.space_group_name_H-M   'P 1'
#
loop_
_entity.id
_entity.type
_entity.pdbx_description
1 polymer ?
#
loop_
_entity_poly.entity_id
_entity_poly.type
_entity_poly.pdbx_seq_one_letter_code
_entity_poly.pdbx_strand_id
1 'polypeptide(L)'
;MEQIFSYGTLQSKEIQMQVFNKLLTGTPDQLPGYKLKDLKIEEEFGMADYFVATPSENPSDEVNGILFTISDEDLTKADQFESNAYKRIQITLKSGTTAWIYIES
;
A
#
# COMPACT_ATOMS: atom_id res chain seq x y z
N MET A 1 -11.85 -12.96 -3.01
CA MET A 1 -11.16 -12.45 -1.80
C MET A 1 -9.71 -12.36 -2.14
N GLU A 2 -9.17 -11.17 -2.00
CA GLU A 2 -7.85 -10.77 -2.46
C GLU A 2 -6.98 -10.37 -1.26
N GLN A 3 -5.68 -10.28 -1.50
CA GLN A 3 -4.71 -9.81 -0.52
C GLN A 3 -4.12 -8.49 -1.00
N ILE A 4 -4.10 -7.49 -0.13
CA ILE A 4 -3.52 -6.17 -0.40
C ILE A 4 -2.51 -5.83 0.69
N PHE A 5 -1.29 -5.49 0.29
CA PHE A 5 -0.26 -5.04 1.21
C PHE A 5 -0.16 -3.52 1.19
N SER A 6 -0.29 -2.91 2.37
CA SER A 6 -0.14 -1.48 2.54
C SER A 6 1.06 -1.15 3.43
N TYR A 7 1.84 -0.19 2.98
CA TYR A 7 2.98 0.39 3.70
C TYR A 7 2.75 1.89 4.02
N GLY A 8 1.51 2.39 3.84
CA GLY A 8 1.17 3.81 3.91
C GLY A 8 -0.18 4.09 4.59
N THR A 9 -0.86 5.15 4.14
CA THR A 9 -2.04 5.74 4.79
C THR A 9 -3.23 4.79 4.92
N LEU A 10 -3.36 3.78 4.06
CA LEU A 10 -4.41 2.75 4.14
C LEU A 10 -4.35 1.91 5.44
N GLN A 11 -3.24 1.95 6.19
CA GLN A 11 -3.15 1.36 7.53
C GLN A 11 -3.97 2.13 8.58
N SER A 12 -4.31 3.40 8.32
CA SER A 12 -5.12 4.21 9.22
C SER A 12 -6.56 3.70 9.27
N LYS A 13 -7.07 3.49 10.49
CA LYS A 13 -8.46 3.09 10.72
C LYS A 13 -9.46 4.11 10.18
N GLU A 14 -9.11 5.40 10.26
CA GLU A 14 -9.96 6.49 9.75
C GLU A 14 -10.09 6.41 8.22
N ILE A 15 -8.97 6.25 7.52
CA ILE A 15 -8.96 6.05 6.06
C ILE A 15 -9.71 4.79 5.69
N GLN A 16 -9.54 3.68 6.42
CA GLN A 16 -10.30 2.45 6.14
C GLN A 16 -11.81 2.65 6.29
N MET A 17 -12.25 3.39 7.32
CA MET A 17 -13.66 3.71 7.47
C MET A 17 -14.16 4.63 6.36
N GLN A 18 -13.36 5.61 5.92
CA GLN A 18 -13.71 6.50 4.81
C GLN A 18 -13.81 5.74 3.47
N VAL A 19 -12.88 4.84 3.17
CA VAL A 19 -12.76 4.16 1.88
C VAL A 19 -13.64 2.92 1.81
N PHE A 20 -13.65 2.08 2.85
CA PHE A 20 -14.31 0.78 2.84
C PHE A 20 -15.58 0.73 3.70
N ASN A 21 -15.84 1.76 4.51
CA ASN A 21 -16.92 1.77 5.51
C ASN A 21 -16.83 0.59 6.51
N LYS A 22 -15.61 0.08 6.73
CA LYS A 22 -15.29 -0.99 7.67
C LYS A 22 -13.78 -1.01 7.96
N LEU A 23 -13.39 -1.72 9.00
CA LEU A 23 -11.99 -2.04 9.26
C LEU A 23 -11.61 -3.34 8.56
N LEU A 24 -10.44 -3.34 7.93
CA LEU A 24 -9.88 -4.54 7.30
C LEU A 24 -9.18 -5.40 8.35
N THR A 25 -9.22 -6.71 8.14
CA THR A 25 -8.41 -7.65 8.92
C THR A 25 -7.05 -7.78 8.24
N GLY A 26 -5.98 -7.57 9.00
CA GLY A 26 -4.64 -7.70 8.45
C GLY A 26 -3.60 -8.16 9.45
N THR A 27 -2.49 -8.64 8.90
CA THR A 27 -1.34 -9.16 9.64
C THR A 27 -0.06 -8.47 9.18
N PRO A 28 0.93 -8.23 10.06
CA PRO A 28 2.22 -7.70 9.64
C PRO A 28 2.89 -8.59 8.59
N ASP A 29 3.48 -7.98 7.58
CA ASP A 29 4.30 -8.64 6.56
C ASP A 29 5.36 -7.66 6.03
N GLN A 30 6.20 -8.13 5.11
CA GLN A 30 7.35 -7.43 4.61
C GLN A 30 7.44 -7.54 3.08
N LEU A 31 7.77 -6.42 2.44
CA LEU A 31 8.02 -6.32 1.01
C LEU A 31 9.55 -6.32 0.76
N PRO A 32 10.15 -7.46 0.37
CA PRO A 32 11.59 -7.58 0.18
C PRO A 32 12.06 -6.92 -1.12
N GLY A 33 13.27 -6.37 -1.12
CA GLY A 33 13.89 -5.73 -2.29
C GLY A 33 13.37 -4.33 -2.60
N TYR A 34 12.64 -3.72 -1.66
CA TYR A 34 12.12 -2.36 -1.78
C TYR A 34 12.55 -1.51 -0.60
N LYS A 35 12.59 -0.20 -0.81
CA LYS A 35 12.76 0.81 0.23
C LYS A 35 11.71 1.90 0.10
N LEU A 36 11.34 2.49 1.23
CA LEU A 36 10.51 3.68 1.24
C LEU A 36 11.37 4.89 0.91
N LYS A 37 10.85 5.74 0.02
CA LYS A 37 11.40 7.06 -0.26
C LYS A 37 10.35 8.10 0.13
N ASP A 38 10.79 9.15 0.81
CA ASP A 38 9.96 10.31 1.09
C ASP A 38 9.60 11.00 -0.24
N LEU A 39 8.31 11.08 -0.53
CA LEU A 39 7.75 11.84 -1.64
C LEU A 39 6.96 13.00 -1.06
N LYS A 40 7.32 14.22 -1.45
CA LYS A 40 6.51 15.40 -1.14
C LYS A 40 5.61 15.68 -2.33
N ILE A 41 4.31 15.50 -2.16
CA ILE A 41 3.31 15.84 -3.17
C ILE A 41 2.69 17.18 -2.79
N GLU A 42 2.61 18.08 -3.76
CA GLU A 42 1.88 19.34 -3.62
C GLU A 42 0.39 19.07 -3.86
N GLU A 43 -0.42 19.28 -2.83
CA GLU A 43 -1.87 19.22 -2.86
C GLU A 43 -2.50 20.62 -2.82
N GLU A 44 -3.80 20.70 -3.09
CA GLU A 44 -4.59 21.94 -3.15
C GLU A 44 -4.45 22.82 -1.89
N PHE A 45 -4.12 22.21 -0.74
CA PHE A 45 -3.99 22.91 0.56
C PHE A 45 -2.58 22.82 1.18
N GLY A 46 -1.55 22.34 0.48
CA GLY A 46 -0.17 22.30 0.99
C GLY A 46 0.66 21.10 0.53
N MET A 47 1.82 20.88 1.15
CA MET A 47 2.65 19.70 0.88
C MET A 47 2.26 18.56 1.81
N ALA A 48 1.98 17.39 1.23
CA ALA A 48 1.74 16.16 1.97
C ALA A 48 2.95 15.22 1.83
N ASP A 49 3.39 14.67 2.96
CA ASP A 49 4.45 13.67 3.00
C ASP A 49 3.85 12.29 2.71
N TYR A 50 4.21 11.75 1.55
CA TYR A 50 3.86 10.41 1.10
C TYR A 50 5.08 9.50 1.14
N PHE A 51 4.84 8.22 1.32
CA PHE A 51 5.87 7.19 1.17
C PHE A 51 5.62 6.41 -0.11
N VAL A 52 6.67 6.28 -0.93
CA VAL A 52 6.64 5.42 -2.12
C VAL A 52 7.59 4.26 -1.92
N ALA A 53 7.10 3.04 -2.14
CA ALA A 53 7.97 1.88 -2.26
C ALA A 53 8.68 1.89 -3.62
N THR A 54 10.01 1.99 -3.60
CA THR A 54 10.86 1.94 -4.79
C THR A 54 11.78 0.71 -4.73
N PRO A 55 12.11 0.08 -5.88
CA PRO A 55 13.08 -1.00 -5.89
C PRO A 55 14.41 -0.57 -5.27
N SER A 56 14.98 -1.40 -4.40
CA SER A 56 16.29 -1.16 -3.80
C SER A 56 17.40 -1.92 -4.55
N GLU A 57 18.57 -1.31 -4.62
CA GLU A 57 19.80 -1.95 -5.10
C GLU A 57 20.36 -2.95 -4.06
N ASN A 58 19.95 -2.81 -2.79
CA ASN A 58 20.29 -3.76 -1.75
C ASN A 58 19.17 -4.81 -1.59
N PRO A 59 19.42 -6.08 -1.93
CA PRO A 59 18.41 -7.14 -1.81
C PRO A 59 18.02 -7.47 -0.37
N SER A 60 18.77 -6.95 0.62
CA SER A 60 18.44 -7.11 2.05
C SER A 60 17.48 -6.04 2.57
N ASP A 61 17.18 -5.01 1.76
CA ASP A 61 16.21 -3.99 2.16
C ASP A 61 14.79 -4.55 2.09
N GLU A 62 13.97 -4.16 3.07
CA GLU A 62 12.57 -4.55 3.12
C GLU A 62 11.71 -3.42 3.68
N VAL A 63 10.50 -3.29 3.13
CA VAL A 63 9.49 -2.36 3.65
C VAL A 63 8.55 -3.14 4.56
N ASN A 64 8.43 -2.68 5.81
CA ASN A 64 7.45 -3.22 6.76
C ASN A 64 6.06 -2.64 6.46
N GLY A 65 5.03 -3.48 6.54
CA GLY A 65 3.66 -3.05 6.33
C GLY A 65 2.65 -4.07 6.86
N ILE A 66 1.41 -3.90 6.42
CA ILE A 66 0.29 -4.76 6.82
C ILE A 66 -0.32 -5.39 5.58
N LEU A 67 -0.45 -6.72 5.60
CA LEU A 67 -1.18 -7.50 4.63
C LEU A 67 -2.65 -7.59 5.06
N PHE A 68 -3.56 -6.97 4.32
CA PHE A 68 -4.99 -7.02 4.55
C PHE A 68 -5.68 -8.00 3.63
N THR A 69 -6.72 -8.65 4.15
CA THR A 69 -7.68 -9.43 3.35
C THR A 69 -8.85 -8.54 2.96
N ILE A 70 -9.14 -8.50 1.65
CA ILE A 70 -10.09 -7.56 1.06
C ILE A 70 -11.01 -8.28 0.05
N SER A 71 -12.23 -7.76 -0.16
CA SER A 71 -13.11 -8.26 -1.23
C SER A 71 -12.75 -7.64 -2.58
N ASP A 72 -13.21 -8.22 -3.68
CA ASP A 72 -12.99 -7.66 -5.02
C ASP A 72 -13.62 -6.27 -5.20
N GLU A 73 -14.76 -6.03 -4.55
CA GLU A 73 -15.43 -4.72 -4.54
C GLU A 73 -14.60 -3.68 -3.77
N ASP A 74 -14.10 -4.06 -2.58
CA ASP A 74 -13.26 -3.16 -1.78
C ASP A 74 -11.91 -2.91 -2.45
N LEU A 75 -11.37 -3.89 -3.16
CA LEU A 75 -10.16 -3.70 -3.96
C LEU A 75 -10.37 -2.63 -5.05
N THR A 76 -11.56 -2.57 -5.65
CA THR A 76 -11.93 -1.50 -6.60
C THR A 76 -12.02 -0.13 -5.91
N LYS A 77 -12.49 -0.07 -4.66
CA LYS A 77 -12.49 1.18 -3.86
C LYS A 77 -11.06 1.62 -3.53
N ALA A 78 -10.17 0.68 -3.24
CA ALA A 78 -8.75 0.97 -3.05
C ALA A 78 -8.12 1.54 -4.34
N ASP A 79 -8.47 1.00 -5.52
CA ASP A 79 -7.98 1.53 -6.80
C ASP A 79 -8.40 3.00 -6.99
N GLN A 80 -9.63 3.35 -6.63
CA GLN A 80 -10.15 4.72 -6.74
C GLN A 80 -9.45 5.66 -5.75
N PHE A 81 -9.21 5.19 -4.52
CA PHE A 81 -8.55 5.96 -3.47
C PHE A 81 -7.08 6.28 -3.82
N GLU A 82 -6.33 5.30 -4.34
CA GLU A 82 -4.91 5.43 -4.66
C GLU A 82 -4.65 6.06 -6.05
N SER A 83 -5.72 6.46 -6.77
CA SER A 83 -5.64 6.87 -8.17
C SER A 83 -4.88 8.19 -8.40
N ASN A 84 -4.46 8.39 -9.66
CA ASN A 84 -3.61 9.47 -10.22
C ASN A 84 -2.11 9.43 -9.90
N ALA A 85 -1.67 8.88 -8.76
CA ALA A 85 -0.24 8.83 -8.41
C ALA A 85 0.34 7.40 -8.39
N TYR A 86 -0.50 6.37 -8.26
CA TYR A 86 -0.04 4.99 -8.07
C TYR A 86 -0.65 4.00 -9.06
N LYS A 87 0.14 2.97 -9.37
CA LYS A 87 -0.21 1.80 -10.17
C LYS A 87 -0.26 0.57 -9.27
N ARG A 88 -1.28 -0.27 -9.48
CA ARG A 88 -1.39 -1.55 -8.79
C ARG A 88 -0.59 -2.65 -9.50
N ILE A 89 0.21 -3.39 -8.74
CA ILE A 89 0.94 -4.59 -9.21
C ILE A 89 0.81 -5.73 -8.21
N GLN A 90 1.05 -6.96 -8.68
CA GLN A 90 1.16 -8.15 -7.84
C GLN A 90 2.61 -8.43 -7.48
N ILE A 91 2.86 -8.78 -6.23
CA ILE A 91 4.19 -9.17 -5.73
C ILE A 91 4.07 -10.26 -4.66
N THR A 92 5.14 -11.02 -4.49
CA THR A 92 5.28 -12.00 -3.39
C THR A 92 5.96 -11.33 -2.20
N LEU A 93 5.28 -11.33 -1.06
CA LEU A 93 5.79 -10.82 0.22
C LEU A 93 6.74 -11.83 0.87
N LYS A 94 7.44 -11.40 1.93
CA LYS A 94 8.38 -12.27 2.64
C LYS A 94 7.72 -13.49 3.27
N SER A 95 6.43 -13.40 3.64
CA SER A 95 5.64 -14.55 4.08
C SER A 95 5.43 -15.63 3.01
N GLY A 96 5.74 -15.33 1.73
CA GLY A 96 5.41 -16.17 0.58
C GLY A 96 4.01 -15.90 0.01
N THR A 97 3.25 -14.97 0.59
CA THR A 97 1.92 -14.61 0.12
C THR A 97 2.00 -13.66 -1.08
N THR A 98 1.25 -13.95 -2.14
CA THR A 98 1.07 -13.01 -3.26
C THR A 98 0.00 -11.98 -2.89
N ALA A 99 0.34 -10.70 -3.01
CA ALA A 99 -0.55 -9.59 -2.69
C ALA A 99 -0.46 -8.48 -3.73
N TRP A 100 -1.52 -7.69 -3.81
CA TRP A 100 -1.53 -6.42 -4.52
C TRP A 100 -0.79 -5.36 -3.71
N ILE A 101 0.05 -4.58 -4.39
CA ILE A 101 0.65 -3.35 -3.86
C ILE A 101 0.40 -2.20 -4.82
N TYR A 102 0.34 -0.99 -4.28
CA TYR A 102 0.39 0.24 -5.07
C TYR A 102 1.83 0.74 -5.10
N ILE A 103 2.34 1.13 -6.25
CA ILE A 103 3.67 1.75 -6.43
C ILE A 103 3.52 3.01 -7.28
N GLU A 104 4.38 4.00 -7.09
CA GLU A 104 4.37 5.21 -7.94
C GLU A 104 4.55 4.80 -9.42
N SER A 105 3.76 5.43 -10.29
CA SER A 105 3.80 5.16 -11.73
C SER A 105 4.95 5.85 -12.45
#